data_AF-A0A9D1DKG9-F1
#
_entry.id   AF-A0A9D1DKG9-F1
#
_cell.length_a   1.000
_cell.length_b   1.000
_cell.length_c   1.000
_cell.angle_alpha   90.00
_cell.angle_beta   90.00
_cell.angle_gamma   90.00
#
_symmetry.space_group_name_H-M   'P 1'
#
loop_
_entity.id
_entity.type
_entity.pdbx_description
1 polymer ?
#
loop_
_entity_poly.entity_id
_entity_poly.type
_entity_poly.pdbx_seq_one_letter_code
_entity_poly.pdbx_strand_id
1 'polypeptide(L)'
;MKKVKRRATAALLIAALLVVGLAVYLVRLADDGGAWASYFSGGTPGGTILDRNGVVLYSSDEDGYSFAEDWSTRVSCYHLLGDPNGNVRTGALRQFRDRLAGYSFVEGATSGKTISLSVDSALNVTAYSALAGRSGAVMLMDYTTGEVLCMVSSPGDDPENPSSEPADGTYLNKCLSSSFTPGSVFKLVTLAAAIDNIPDLFERSLWCEGEMIVDGALLTCTGSHGSQTIEQALANSCNCAFGTLALELGPELMAEYAEKLGMTASLQLDGMDVLPGSFTKGEAGSVGLAWSGVGQYEDLVCPYAMLRYVSAIANGGSVYEPTLLGHGSLDRETELLSAETAQRIAEMMNYNVQNAYGSWVFPGLDVSAKTGTAEVGDGTSHAWMTGFLNDPAHPYAFVVILEHAGGGLANAGPVANTVLQAAVSGSAS
;
A
#
# COMPACT_ATOMS: atom_id res chain seq x y z
N MET A 1 -64.69 8.39 -29.86
CA MET A 1 -64.82 8.53 -28.39
C MET A 1 -63.84 7.66 -27.58
N LYS A 2 -63.69 6.35 -27.83
CA LYS A 2 -62.76 5.46 -27.06
C LYS A 2 -61.29 5.94 -27.00
N LYS A 3 -60.74 6.46 -28.11
CA LYS A 3 -59.37 7.01 -28.17
C LYS A 3 -59.17 8.26 -27.30
N VAL A 4 -60.16 9.17 -27.28
CA VAL A 4 -60.12 10.40 -26.46
C VAL A 4 -60.24 10.06 -24.98
N LYS A 5 -61.15 9.17 -24.60
CA LYS A 5 -61.28 8.67 -23.22
C LYS A 5 -59.99 8.01 -22.73
N ARG A 6 -59.36 7.14 -23.54
CA ARG A 6 -58.08 6.49 -23.19
C ARG A 6 -56.93 7.49 -23.02
N ARG A 7 -56.85 8.52 -23.86
CA ARG A 7 -55.84 9.59 -23.72
C ARG A 7 -56.07 10.44 -22.47
N ALA A 8 -57.33 10.79 -22.17
CA ALA A 8 -57.69 11.53 -20.96
C ALA A 8 -57.39 10.73 -19.68
N THR A 9 -57.71 9.43 -19.66
CA THR A 9 -57.37 8.55 -18.53
C THR A 9 -55.86 8.41 -18.35
N ALA A 10 -55.09 8.28 -19.44
CA ALA A 10 -53.63 8.25 -19.35
C ALA A 10 -53.04 9.56 -18.81
N ALA A 11 -53.57 10.71 -19.24
CA ALA A 11 -53.16 12.01 -18.71
C ALA A 11 -53.48 12.18 -17.21
N LEU A 12 -54.64 11.71 -16.77
CA LEU A 12 -55.02 11.72 -15.35
C LEU A 12 -54.13 10.79 -14.50
N LEU A 13 -53.73 9.63 -15.04
CA LEU A 13 -52.79 8.74 -14.37
C LEU A 13 -51.41 9.37 -14.22
N ILE A 14 -50.91 10.04 -15.26
CA ILE A 14 -49.63 10.76 -15.20
C ILE A 14 -49.71 11.91 -14.18
N ALA A 15 -50.80 12.68 -14.18
CA ALA A 15 -51.00 13.75 -13.20
C ALA A 15 -51.05 13.22 -11.76
N ALA A 16 -51.74 12.09 -11.54
CA ALA A 16 -51.76 11.44 -10.23
C ALA A 16 -50.36 10.98 -9.78
N LEU A 17 -49.58 10.38 -10.69
CA LEU A 17 -48.20 9.98 -10.41
C LEU A 17 -47.30 11.17 -10.06
N LEU A 18 -47.46 12.31 -10.74
CA LEU A 18 -46.72 13.53 -10.42
C LEU A 18 -47.08 14.09 -9.04
N VAL A 19 -48.36 14.08 -8.66
CA VAL A 19 -48.79 14.53 -7.33
C VAL A 19 -48.27 13.61 -6.23
N VAL A 20 -48.34 12.30 -6.45
CA VAL A 20 -47.76 11.32 -5.50
C VAL A 20 -46.25 11.49 -5.40
N GLY A 21 -45.56 11.64 -6.53
CA GLY A 21 -44.11 11.88 -6.56
C GLY A 21 -43.72 13.17 -5.83
N LEU A 22 -44.47 14.26 -6.02
CA LEU A 22 -44.25 15.51 -5.30
C LEU A 22 -44.50 15.36 -3.79
N ALA A 23 -45.53 14.63 -3.39
CA ALA A 23 -45.80 14.37 -1.97
C ALA A 23 -44.64 13.56 -1.34
N VAL A 24 -44.16 12.51 -2.00
CA VAL A 24 -42.98 11.74 -1.57
C VAL A 24 -41.75 12.64 -1.49
N TYR A 25 -41.51 13.49 -2.49
CA TYR A 25 -40.40 14.44 -2.50
C TYR A 25 -40.48 15.43 -1.33
N LEU A 26 -41.65 15.99 -1.04
CA LEU A 26 -41.81 16.94 0.06
C LEU A 26 -41.60 16.30 1.44
N VAL A 27 -42.04 15.04 1.61
CA VAL A 27 -41.74 14.27 2.83
C VAL A 27 -40.23 14.05 2.97
N ARG A 28 -39.57 13.55 1.91
CA ARG A 28 -38.10 13.39 1.92
C ARG A 28 -37.34 14.68 2.11
N LEU A 29 -37.80 15.79 1.53
CA LEU A 29 -37.16 17.09 1.73
C LEU A 29 -37.31 17.57 3.18
N ALA A 30 -38.41 17.24 3.85
CA ALA A 30 -38.61 17.56 5.26
C ALA A 30 -37.75 16.68 6.17
N ASP A 31 -37.62 15.38 5.85
CA ASP A 31 -36.88 14.41 6.65
C ASP A 31 -35.35 14.51 6.42
N ASP A 32 -34.92 14.66 5.17
CA ASP A 32 -33.51 14.55 4.73
C ASP A 32 -32.91 15.87 4.21
N GLY A 33 -33.67 16.97 4.17
CA GLY A 33 -33.25 18.22 3.52
C GLY A 33 -31.95 18.81 4.07
N GLY A 34 -31.68 18.63 5.37
CA GLY A 34 -30.42 19.02 6.00
C GLY A 34 -29.23 18.19 5.51
N ALA A 35 -29.39 16.87 5.41
CA ALA A 35 -28.37 15.97 4.88
C ALA A 35 -28.06 16.28 3.40
N TRP A 36 -29.09 16.61 2.61
CA TRP A 36 -28.90 17.01 1.21
C TRP A 36 -28.10 18.30 1.11
N ALA A 37 -28.46 19.33 1.88
CA ALA A 37 -27.76 20.60 1.89
C ALA A 37 -26.29 20.46 2.31
N SER A 38 -26.00 19.65 3.34
CA SER A 38 -24.64 19.37 3.80
C SER A 38 -23.82 18.59 2.76
N TYR A 39 -24.40 17.58 2.14
CA TYR A 39 -23.72 16.78 1.12
C TYR A 39 -23.28 17.63 -0.09
N PHE A 40 -24.19 18.45 -0.63
CA PHE A 40 -23.94 19.27 -1.82
C PHE A 40 -23.15 20.56 -1.56
N SER A 41 -23.06 21.03 -0.31
CA SER A 41 -22.21 22.19 0.05
C SER A 41 -20.72 21.88 0.05
N GLY A 42 -20.34 20.59 -0.01
CA GLY A 42 -18.95 20.15 -0.04
C GLY A 42 -18.29 20.07 1.34
N GLY A 43 -19.05 20.22 2.44
CA GLY A 43 -18.54 20.06 3.81
C GLY A 43 -18.19 18.62 4.17
N THR A 44 -17.76 18.36 5.41
CA THR A 44 -17.46 17.01 5.92
C THR A 44 -18.68 16.08 5.79
N PRO A 45 -18.52 14.82 5.34
CA PRO A 45 -19.66 13.91 5.23
C PRO A 45 -20.21 13.56 6.62
N GLY A 46 -21.54 13.55 6.76
CA GLY A 46 -22.19 12.99 7.95
C GLY A 46 -21.94 11.49 8.06
N GLY A 47 -21.86 10.96 9.28
CA GLY A 47 -21.62 9.53 9.54
C GLY A 47 -20.44 9.28 10.46
N THR A 48 -20.10 8.01 10.63
CA THR A 48 -19.07 7.57 11.60
C THR A 48 -18.10 6.62 10.92
N ILE A 49 -16.79 6.81 11.15
CA ILE A 49 -15.75 5.85 10.77
C ILE A 49 -15.23 5.20 12.05
N LEU A 50 -15.27 3.87 12.10
CA LEU A 50 -14.72 3.05 13.16
C LEU A 50 -13.46 2.32 12.65
N ASP A 51 -12.53 2.03 13.55
CA ASP A 51 -11.49 1.04 13.32
C ASP A 51 -12.05 -0.40 13.47
N ARG A 52 -11.22 -1.42 13.27
CA ARG A 52 -11.65 -2.83 13.34
C ARG A 52 -12.11 -3.26 14.73
N ASN A 53 -11.65 -2.56 15.77
CA ASN A 53 -11.95 -2.82 17.17
C ASN A 53 -13.13 -1.97 17.70
N GLY A 54 -13.76 -1.18 16.84
CA GLY A 54 -14.89 -0.32 17.19
C GLY A 54 -14.51 1.05 17.77
N VAL A 55 -13.22 1.43 17.71
CA VAL A 55 -12.75 2.77 18.11
C VAL A 55 -13.26 3.79 17.10
N VAL A 56 -13.88 4.86 17.59
CA VAL A 56 -14.35 5.98 16.75
C VAL A 56 -13.15 6.79 16.26
N LEU A 57 -12.93 6.78 14.94
CA LEU A 57 -11.88 7.54 14.27
C LEU A 57 -12.37 8.91 13.79
N TYR A 58 -13.64 8.96 13.36
CA TYR A 58 -14.34 10.17 12.95
C TYR A 58 -15.84 10.00 13.20
N SER A 59 -16.51 11.07 13.62
CA SER A 59 -17.96 11.12 13.68
C SER A 59 -18.46 12.51 13.28
N SER A 60 -19.58 12.57 12.58
CA SER A 60 -20.28 13.82 12.29
C SER A 60 -21.79 13.66 12.34
N ASP A 61 -22.41 14.59 13.05
CA ASP A 61 -23.84 14.71 13.30
C ASP A 61 -24.32 16.17 13.06
N GLU A 62 -25.49 16.53 13.59
CA GLU A 62 -26.07 17.88 13.44
C GLU A 62 -25.29 18.96 14.20
N ASP A 63 -24.54 18.60 15.25
CA ASP A 63 -23.81 19.53 16.11
C ASP A 63 -22.38 19.78 15.61
N GLY A 64 -21.88 18.94 14.70
CA GLY A 64 -20.59 19.16 14.03
C GLY A 64 -19.91 17.86 13.62
N TYR A 65 -18.58 17.88 13.64
CA TYR A 65 -17.76 16.69 13.49
C TYR A 65 -16.66 16.65 14.56
N SER A 66 -16.21 15.44 14.88
CA SER A 66 -15.07 15.19 15.75
C SER A 66 -14.23 14.04 15.20
N PHE A 67 -12.94 14.04 15.57
CA PHE A 67 -12.04 12.93 15.33
C PHE A 67 -11.85 12.13 16.64
N ALA A 68 -11.04 11.08 16.60
CA ALA A 68 -10.70 10.30 17.79
C ALA A 68 -10.28 11.19 18.98
N GLU A 69 -10.71 10.83 20.20
CA GLU A 69 -10.41 11.62 21.41
C GLU A 69 -8.91 11.73 21.67
N ASP A 70 -8.18 10.64 21.43
CA ASP A 70 -6.75 10.56 21.65
C ASP A 70 -5.94 11.18 20.49
N TRP A 71 -5.05 12.10 20.83
CA TRP A 71 -4.20 12.79 19.87
C TRP A 71 -3.34 11.83 19.06
N SER A 72 -2.78 10.79 19.69
CA SER A 72 -1.90 9.85 18.99
C SER A 72 -2.65 9.05 17.92
N THR A 73 -3.91 8.71 18.19
CA THR A 73 -4.81 8.08 17.22
C THR A 73 -5.11 9.00 16.05
N ARG A 74 -5.42 10.28 16.31
CA ARG A 74 -5.71 11.25 15.24
C ARG A 74 -4.53 11.43 14.28
N VAL A 75 -3.33 11.69 14.81
CA VAL A 75 -2.14 11.94 13.96
C VAL A 75 -1.67 10.70 13.23
N SER A 76 -1.75 9.52 13.87
CA SER A 76 -1.35 8.25 13.23
C SER A 76 -2.33 7.81 12.13
N CYS A 77 -3.61 8.19 12.24
CA CYS A 77 -4.64 7.90 11.24
C CYS A 77 -4.90 9.06 10.27
N TYR A 78 -4.09 10.13 10.31
CA TYR A 78 -4.33 11.35 9.53
C TYR A 78 -4.49 11.08 8.02
N HIS A 79 -3.56 10.33 7.43
CA HIS A 79 -3.60 10.02 6.00
C HIS A 79 -4.64 8.95 5.62
N LEU A 80 -4.99 8.08 6.58
CA LEU A 80 -6.05 7.09 6.42
C LEU A 80 -7.41 7.76 6.31
N LEU A 81 -7.72 8.69 7.22
CA LEU A 81 -9.00 9.39 7.24
C LEU A 81 -9.04 10.55 6.27
N GLY A 82 -7.94 11.28 6.15
CA GLY A 82 -7.84 12.59 5.55
C GLY A 82 -8.28 13.70 6.50
N ASP A 83 -8.47 14.89 5.94
CA ASP A 83 -8.81 16.10 6.67
C ASP A 83 -10.12 16.73 6.17
N PRO A 84 -10.77 17.59 6.97
CA PRO A 84 -12.04 18.22 6.59
C PRO A 84 -11.97 19.10 5.32
N ASN A 85 -10.78 19.63 4.98
CA ASN A 85 -10.60 20.45 3.79
C ASN A 85 -10.28 19.60 2.54
N GLY A 86 -10.11 18.29 2.69
CA GLY A 86 -9.84 17.36 1.59
C GLY A 86 -8.46 17.52 0.96
N ASN A 87 -7.48 18.02 1.72
CA ASN A 87 -6.09 18.14 1.29
C ASN A 87 -5.47 16.75 1.05
N VAL A 88 -5.75 15.78 1.93
CA VAL A 88 -5.37 14.38 1.72
C VAL A 88 -6.34 13.76 0.70
N ARG A 89 -5.90 13.67 -0.55
CA ARG A 89 -6.74 13.19 -1.68
C ARG A 89 -7.19 11.73 -1.56
N THR A 90 -6.39 10.89 -0.90
CA THR A 90 -6.61 9.46 -0.72
C THR A 90 -7.06 9.13 0.71
N GLY A 91 -7.80 10.04 1.35
CA GLY A 91 -8.39 9.84 2.66
C GLY A 91 -9.80 9.25 2.61
N ALA A 92 -10.15 8.41 3.59
CA ALA A 92 -11.44 7.74 3.71
C ALA A 92 -12.64 8.69 3.72
N LEU A 93 -12.53 9.87 4.33
CA LEU A 93 -13.59 10.89 4.35
C LEU A 93 -13.98 11.35 2.95
N ARG A 94 -12.98 11.46 2.07
CA ARG A 94 -13.20 11.84 0.67
C ARG A 94 -13.67 10.65 -0.15
N GLN A 95 -12.98 9.51 -0.02
CA GLN A 95 -13.27 8.33 -0.82
C GLN A 95 -14.66 7.75 -0.53
N PHE A 96 -15.01 7.63 0.74
CA PHE A 96 -16.24 6.99 1.18
C PHE A 96 -17.35 8.00 1.48
N ARG A 97 -17.24 9.24 0.97
CA ARG A 97 -18.21 10.33 1.19
C ARG A 97 -19.65 9.89 0.94
N ASP A 98 -19.90 9.23 -0.19
CA ASP A 98 -21.24 8.78 -0.55
C ASP A 98 -21.76 7.70 0.39
N ARG A 99 -20.88 6.76 0.78
CA ARG A 99 -21.22 5.70 1.72
C ARG A 99 -21.51 6.27 3.12
N LEU A 100 -20.70 7.21 3.58
CA LEU A 100 -20.88 7.94 4.83
C LEU A 100 -22.19 8.74 4.82
N ALA A 101 -22.44 9.54 3.79
CA ALA A 101 -23.67 10.33 3.69
C ALA A 101 -24.94 9.50 3.43
N GLY A 102 -24.80 8.18 3.25
CA GLY A 102 -25.89 7.31 2.83
C GLY A 102 -26.45 7.67 1.46
N TYR A 103 -25.67 8.33 0.62
CA TYR A 103 -26.12 8.88 -0.65
C TYR A 103 -26.48 7.78 -1.66
N SER A 104 -27.62 7.96 -2.32
CA SER A 104 -27.94 7.28 -3.57
C SER A 104 -28.61 8.23 -4.56
N PHE A 105 -28.53 7.93 -5.85
CA PHE A 105 -29.20 8.73 -6.88
C PHE A 105 -30.73 8.81 -6.69
N VAL A 106 -31.34 7.78 -6.10
CA VAL A 106 -32.79 7.67 -5.93
C VAL A 106 -33.27 8.31 -4.63
N GLU A 107 -32.48 8.21 -3.57
CA GLU A 107 -32.89 8.62 -2.21
C GLU A 107 -32.25 9.94 -1.76
N GLY A 108 -31.23 10.42 -2.48
CA GLY A 108 -30.38 11.49 -1.98
C GLY A 108 -29.55 10.99 -0.80
N ALA A 109 -29.05 11.90 0.02
CA ALA A 109 -28.41 11.56 1.30
C ALA A 109 -29.50 11.34 2.37
N THR A 110 -29.47 10.24 3.10
CA THR A 110 -30.60 9.83 3.97
C THR A 110 -30.28 9.79 5.47
N SER A 111 -29.00 9.96 5.83
CA SER A 111 -28.42 10.07 7.19
C SER A 111 -26.98 9.53 7.15
N GLY A 112 -26.16 9.98 8.10
CA GLY A 112 -24.80 9.46 8.28
C GLY A 112 -24.80 7.95 8.57
N LYS A 113 -24.04 7.18 7.80
CA LYS A 113 -23.81 5.74 8.01
C LYS A 113 -22.51 5.52 8.76
N THR A 114 -22.46 4.40 9.47
CA THR A 114 -21.23 3.89 10.07
C THR A 114 -20.48 3.03 9.06
N ILE A 115 -19.18 3.27 8.92
CA ILE A 115 -18.24 2.43 8.18
C ILE A 115 -17.20 1.93 9.18
N SER A 116 -16.98 0.62 9.22
CA SER A 116 -15.85 0.02 9.92
C SER A 116 -14.73 -0.23 8.93
N LEU A 117 -13.54 0.28 9.26
CA LEU A 117 -12.32 0.00 8.52
C LEU A 117 -11.63 -1.24 9.10
N SER A 118 -10.85 -1.94 8.27
CA SER A 118 -10.02 -3.08 8.70
C SER A 118 -8.78 -2.67 9.49
N VAL A 119 -8.45 -1.38 9.51
CA VAL A 119 -7.27 -0.88 10.22
C VAL A 119 -7.45 -1.01 11.73
N ASP A 120 -6.38 -1.39 12.42
CA ASP A 120 -6.25 -1.30 13.87
C ASP A 120 -5.57 0.03 14.24
N SER A 121 -6.29 0.91 14.94
CA SER A 121 -5.75 2.24 15.24
C SER A 121 -4.61 2.21 16.25
N ALA A 122 -4.57 1.23 17.17
CA ALA A 122 -3.47 1.06 18.11
C ALA A 122 -2.19 0.56 17.39
N LEU A 123 -2.36 -0.25 16.35
CA LEU A 123 -1.25 -0.64 15.48
C LEU A 123 -0.71 0.56 14.68
N ASN A 124 -1.59 1.42 14.17
CA ASN A 124 -1.20 2.69 13.55
C ASN A 124 -0.43 3.60 14.53
N VAL A 125 -0.88 3.74 15.77
CA VAL A 125 -0.17 4.50 16.83
C VAL A 125 1.22 3.92 17.07
N THR A 126 1.34 2.60 17.11
CA THR A 126 2.63 1.91 17.28
C THR A 126 3.57 2.18 16.12
N ALA A 127 3.08 2.05 14.87
CA ALA A 127 3.85 2.32 13.67
C ALA A 127 4.30 3.78 13.59
N TYR A 128 3.38 4.73 13.83
CA TYR A 128 3.69 6.16 13.85
C TYR A 128 4.74 6.50 14.90
N SER A 129 4.62 5.95 16.11
CA SER A 129 5.62 6.12 17.17
C SER A 129 6.98 5.55 16.79
N ALA A 130 7.02 4.40 16.13
CA ALA A 130 8.25 3.75 15.67
C ALA A 130 8.97 4.55 14.57
N LEU A 131 8.25 5.34 13.77
CA LEU A 131 8.85 6.28 12.82
C LEU A 131 9.68 7.36 13.56
N ALA A 132 9.35 7.68 14.81
CA ALA A 132 10.10 8.59 15.68
C ALA A 132 10.36 9.96 15.03
N GLY A 133 9.33 10.52 14.38
CA GLY A 133 9.40 11.80 13.68
C GLY A 133 10.11 11.77 12.32
N ARG A 134 10.58 10.60 11.87
CA ARG A 134 11.17 10.43 10.54
C ARG A 134 10.08 10.40 9.46
N SER A 135 10.46 10.88 8.29
CA SER A 135 9.64 10.87 7.08
C SER A 135 9.59 9.46 6.48
N GLY A 136 8.41 8.95 6.14
CA GLY A 136 8.28 7.58 5.66
C GLY A 136 6.86 7.03 5.65
N ALA A 137 6.75 5.73 5.38
CA ALA A 137 5.48 5.00 5.37
C ALA A 137 5.64 3.58 5.97
N VAL A 138 4.56 3.10 6.59
CA VAL A 138 4.44 1.74 7.13
C VAL A 138 3.08 1.20 6.71
N MET A 139 3.08 0.00 6.10
CA MET A 139 1.86 -0.74 5.89
C MET A 139 2.01 -2.18 6.34
N LEU A 140 0.90 -2.75 6.83
CA LEU A 140 0.76 -4.16 7.16
C LEU A 140 -0.62 -4.63 6.73
N MET A 141 -0.70 -5.80 6.11
CA MET A 141 -1.95 -6.44 5.73
C MET A 141 -1.96 -7.92 6.10
N ASP A 142 -3.16 -8.46 6.31
CA ASP A 142 -3.39 -9.89 6.32
C ASP A 142 -3.42 -10.38 4.86
N TYR A 143 -2.44 -11.19 4.47
CA TYR A 143 -2.30 -11.67 3.09
C TYR A 143 -3.30 -12.77 2.71
N THR A 144 -4.03 -13.35 3.67
CA THR A 144 -5.08 -14.34 3.42
C THR A 144 -6.47 -13.73 3.26
N THR A 145 -6.65 -12.47 3.68
CA THR A 145 -7.92 -11.77 3.57
C THR A 145 -7.85 -10.51 2.71
N GLY A 146 -6.67 -9.93 2.49
CA GLY A 146 -6.54 -8.63 1.83
C GLY A 146 -6.76 -7.44 2.78
N GLU A 147 -7.12 -7.67 4.05
CA GLU A 147 -7.40 -6.60 4.99
C GLU A 147 -6.12 -5.83 5.35
N VAL A 148 -6.12 -4.52 5.11
CA VAL A 148 -5.04 -3.63 5.55
C VAL A 148 -5.25 -3.34 7.04
N LEU A 149 -4.30 -3.76 7.86
CA LEU A 149 -4.35 -3.63 9.33
C LEU A 149 -3.61 -2.39 9.83
N CYS A 150 -2.60 -1.94 9.08
CA CYS A 150 -1.83 -0.73 9.37
C CYS A 150 -1.59 0.03 8.08
N MET A 151 -1.80 1.35 8.11
CA MET A 151 -1.45 2.26 7.00
C MET A 151 -1.09 3.63 7.58
N VAL A 152 0.22 3.89 7.69
CA VAL A 152 0.77 5.09 8.30
C VAL A 152 1.71 5.80 7.32
N SER A 153 1.56 7.12 7.23
CA SER A 153 2.45 8.01 6.48
C SER A 153 2.89 9.16 7.40
N SER A 154 4.15 9.57 7.27
CA SER A 154 4.79 10.63 8.05
C SER A 154 5.63 11.54 7.14
N PRO A 155 5.67 12.87 7.36
CA PRO A 155 4.97 13.61 8.42
C PRO A 155 3.47 13.71 8.16
N GLY A 156 2.68 13.91 9.21
CA GLY A 156 1.24 14.18 9.17
C GLY A 156 0.86 15.28 10.15
N ASP A 157 -0.42 15.64 10.22
CA ASP A 157 -0.93 16.71 11.09
C ASP A 157 -2.05 16.20 12.03
N ASP A 158 -2.45 17.02 13.01
CA ASP A 158 -3.69 16.78 13.76
C ASP A 158 -4.88 17.36 12.97
N PRO A 159 -5.80 16.53 12.45
CA PRO A 159 -6.95 17.03 11.69
C PRO A 159 -7.93 17.88 12.52
N GLU A 160 -7.85 17.82 13.85
CA GLU A 160 -8.66 18.64 14.75
C GLU A 160 -7.96 19.95 15.15
N ASN A 161 -6.62 19.93 15.22
CA ASN A 161 -5.79 21.08 15.57
C ASN A 161 -4.67 21.28 14.52
N PRO A 162 -5.02 21.60 13.27
CA PRO A 162 -4.05 21.64 12.18
C PRO A 162 -3.00 22.72 12.42
N SER A 163 -1.77 22.38 12.05
CA SER A 163 -0.63 23.29 12.11
C SER A 163 -0.84 24.47 11.17
N SER A 164 -0.53 25.70 11.60
CA SER A 164 -0.65 26.88 10.73
C SER A 164 0.31 26.86 9.55
N GLU A 165 1.45 26.17 9.72
CA GLU A 165 2.51 26.00 8.74
C GLU A 165 2.85 24.50 8.69
N PRO A 166 2.04 23.69 7.98
CA PRO A 166 2.27 22.25 7.88
C PRO A 166 3.62 21.98 7.19
N ALA A 167 4.32 20.92 7.62
CA ALA A 167 5.57 20.53 6.99
C ALA A 167 5.37 20.11 5.53
N ASP A 168 6.41 20.24 4.71
CA ASP A 168 6.35 19.76 3.33
C ASP A 168 6.01 18.26 3.28
N GLY A 169 5.07 17.90 2.41
CA GLY A 169 4.59 16.52 2.28
C GLY A 169 3.57 16.08 3.34
N THR A 170 3.12 16.97 4.25
CA THR A 170 2.10 16.66 5.28
C THR A 170 0.81 16.07 4.71
N TYR A 171 0.37 16.51 3.53
CA TYR A 171 -0.87 16.03 2.92
C TYR A 171 -0.68 14.81 2.01
N LEU A 172 0.57 14.36 1.85
CA LEU A 172 0.93 13.31 0.92
C LEU A 172 0.85 11.96 1.63
N ASN A 173 -0.15 11.16 1.29
CA ASN A 173 -0.23 9.79 1.75
C ASN A 173 0.84 8.95 1.04
N LYS A 174 1.99 8.76 1.67
CA LYS A 174 3.15 8.05 1.09
C LYS A 174 2.90 6.56 0.86
N CYS A 175 1.86 5.99 1.49
CA CYS A 175 1.46 4.61 1.23
C CYS A 175 0.90 4.43 -0.18
N LEU A 176 0.18 5.43 -0.71
CA LEU A 176 -0.61 5.32 -1.95
C LEU A 176 -0.20 6.34 -3.01
N SER A 177 0.21 7.54 -2.61
CA SER A 177 0.38 8.71 -3.48
C SER A 177 1.84 9.10 -3.65
N SER A 178 2.77 8.20 -3.34
CA SER A 178 4.21 8.40 -3.52
C SER A 178 4.87 7.12 -3.99
N SER A 179 5.94 7.29 -4.74
CA SER A 179 6.82 6.22 -5.22
C SER A 179 8.26 6.63 -4.94
N PHE A 180 9.05 5.70 -4.42
CA PHE A 180 10.43 5.98 -4.02
C PHE A 180 11.38 5.03 -4.73
N THR A 181 12.64 5.42 -4.86
CA THR A 181 13.68 4.51 -5.33
C THR A 181 13.70 3.29 -4.42
N PRO A 182 13.42 2.08 -4.94
CA PRO A 182 13.26 0.88 -4.12
C PRO A 182 14.61 0.34 -3.63
N GLY A 183 15.67 0.57 -4.39
CA GLY A 183 16.93 -0.12 -4.21
C GLY A 183 16.71 -1.63 -4.16
N SER A 184 17.44 -2.30 -3.26
CA SER A 184 17.52 -3.76 -3.26
C SER A 184 16.22 -4.53 -2.96
N VAL A 185 15.10 -3.90 -2.59
CA VAL A 185 13.81 -4.63 -2.55
C VAL A 185 13.31 -4.97 -3.95
N PHE A 186 13.69 -4.19 -4.98
CA PHE A 186 13.35 -4.48 -6.37
C PHE A 186 14.02 -5.74 -6.91
N LYS A 187 15.09 -6.22 -6.27
CA LYS A 187 15.72 -7.50 -6.63
C LYS A 187 14.75 -8.68 -6.54
N LEU A 188 13.66 -8.56 -5.78
CA LEU A 188 12.58 -9.55 -5.80
C LEU A 188 11.85 -9.62 -7.15
N VAL A 189 11.71 -8.50 -7.87
CA VAL A 189 11.16 -8.46 -9.25
C VAL A 189 12.12 -9.12 -10.22
N THR A 190 13.40 -8.73 -10.17
CA THR A 190 14.46 -9.33 -10.99
C THR A 190 14.60 -10.83 -10.73
N LEU A 191 14.46 -11.26 -9.47
CA LEU A 191 14.50 -12.66 -9.08
C LEU A 191 13.34 -13.46 -9.67
N ALA A 192 12.10 -12.93 -9.61
CA ALA A 192 10.96 -13.59 -10.24
C ALA A 192 11.17 -13.77 -11.75
N ALA A 193 11.65 -12.72 -12.43
CA ALA A 193 11.98 -12.80 -13.86
C ALA A 193 13.08 -13.85 -14.13
N ALA A 194 14.12 -13.89 -13.31
CA ALA A 194 15.21 -14.85 -13.43
C ALA A 194 14.76 -16.29 -13.21
N ILE A 195 13.96 -16.56 -12.17
CA ILE A 195 13.45 -17.92 -11.87
C ILE A 195 12.65 -18.47 -13.04
N ASP A 196 11.79 -17.64 -13.63
CA ASP A 196 10.89 -18.06 -14.71
C ASP A 196 11.61 -18.25 -16.06
N ASN A 197 12.74 -17.55 -16.28
CA ASN A 197 13.33 -17.44 -17.62
C ASN A 197 14.80 -17.91 -17.73
N ILE A 198 15.46 -18.27 -16.61
CA ILE A 198 16.84 -18.75 -16.59
C ILE A 198 16.87 -20.18 -16.04
N PRO A 199 16.84 -21.21 -16.90
CA PRO A 199 16.66 -22.60 -16.49
C PRO A 199 17.73 -23.15 -15.54
N ASP A 200 18.96 -22.63 -15.64
CA ASP A 200 20.11 -23.06 -14.84
C ASP A 200 20.40 -22.12 -13.67
N LEU A 201 19.51 -21.17 -13.34
CA LEU A 201 19.74 -20.13 -12.32
C LEU A 201 20.29 -20.68 -10.99
N PHE A 202 19.70 -21.75 -10.48
CA PHE A 202 20.05 -22.36 -9.19
C PHE A 202 21.31 -23.23 -9.23
N GLU A 203 21.85 -23.52 -10.42
CA GLU A 203 23.11 -24.25 -10.61
C GLU A 203 24.30 -23.30 -10.77
N ARG A 204 24.03 -22.00 -10.96
CA ARG A 204 25.03 -20.99 -11.26
C ARG A 204 25.83 -20.57 -10.04
N SER A 205 27.05 -20.14 -10.35
CA SER A 205 27.97 -19.44 -9.47
C SER A 205 28.13 -18.01 -9.97
N LEU A 206 27.57 -17.06 -9.24
CA LEU A 206 27.59 -15.63 -9.55
C LEU A 206 28.81 -15.00 -8.89
N TRP A 207 29.67 -14.36 -9.68
CA TRP A 207 30.90 -13.74 -9.19
C TRP A 207 30.69 -12.25 -8.89
N CYS A 208 31.20 -11.78 -7.75
CA CYS A 208 31.20 -10.38 -7.39
C CYS A 208 32.49 -9.99 -6.66
N GLU A 209 33.30 -9.16 -7.30
CA GLU A 209 34.54 -8.64 -6.70
C GLU A 209 34.37 -7.28 -6.00
N GLY A 210 33.13 -6.77 -5.91
CA GLY A 210 32.80 -5.47 -5.33
C GLY A 210 32.26 -4.48 -6.36
N GLU A 211 32.53 -4.73 -7.63
CA GLU A 211 32.07 -3.92 -8.75
C GLU A 211 32.09 -4.76 -10.04
N MET A 212 31.46 -4.24 -11.10
CA MET A 212 31.60 -4.76 -12.47
C MET A 212 31.51 -3.61 -13.48
N ILE A 213 32.17 -3.77 -14.62
CA ILE A 213 32.10 -2.82 -15.74
C ILE A 213 31.03 -3.30 -16.72
N VAL A 214 30.07 -2.41 -17.03
CA VAL A 214 28.99 -2.63 -17.99
C VAL A 214 29.04 -1.49 -19.00
N ASP A 215 29.30 -1.82 -20.26
CA ASP A 215 29.42 -0.86 -21.36
C ASP A 215 30.32 0.36 -21.03
N GLY A 216 31.48 0.08 -20.42
CA GLY A 216 32.46 1.11 -20.04
C GLY A 216 32.10 1.94 -18.80
N ALA A 217 30.97 1.69 -18.16
CA ALA A 217 30.54 2.34 -16.92
C ALA A 217 30.54 1.36 -15.73
N LEU A 218 30.67 1.91 -14.52
CA LEU A 218 30.81 1.12 -13.30
C LEU A 218 29.45 0.83 -12.65
N LEU A 219 29.22 -0.43 -12.30
CA LEU A 219 28.20 -0.83 -11.34
C LEU A 219 28.88 -1.29 -10.05
N THR A 220 28.64 -0.57 -8.96
CA THR A 220 29.26 -0.83 -7.66
C THR A 220 28.36 -1.70 -6.80
N CYS A 221 28.98 -2.53 -5.97
CA CYS A 221 28.34 -3.36 -4.96
C CYS A 221 28.70 -2.87 -3.56
N THR A 222 27.88 -3.23 -2.57
CA THR A 222 28.09 -2.89 -1.16
C THR A 222 29.30 -3.60 -0.53
N GLY A 223 29.89 -4.56 -1.24
CA GLY A 223 31.02 -5.35 -0.79
C GLY A 223 31.48 -6.34 -1.85
N SER A 224 32.67 -6.89 -1.63
CA SER A 224 33.24 -8.00 -2.41
C SER A 224 32.74 -9.32 -1.82
N HIS A 225 32.09 -10.13 -2.63
CA HIS A 225 31.34 -11.30 -2.18
C HIS A 225 31.90 -12.63 -2.70
N GLY A 226 32.78 -12.58 -3.69
CA GLY A 226 33.33 -13.75 -4.35
C GLY A 226 32.28 -14.50 -5.15
N SER A 227 32.42 -15.83 -5.19
CA SER A 227 31.49 -16.75 -5.84
C SER A 227 30.33 -17.05 -4.91
N GLN A 228 29.10 -16.88 -5.40
CA GLN A 228 27.88 -17.05 -4.62
C GLN A 228 26.79 -17.76 -5.43
N THR A 229 25.93 -18.52 -4.75
CA THR A 229 24.66 -18.95 -5.33
C THR A 229 23.69 -17.77 -5.44
N ILE A 230 22.57 -17.93 -6.14
CA ILE A 230 21.55 -16.88 -6.23
C ILE A 230 20.94 -16.55 -4.85
N GLU A 231 20.79 -17.54 -3.97
CA GLU A 231 20.28 -17.37 -2.60
C GLU A 231 21.25 -16.55 -1.76
N GLN A 232 22.55 -16.86 -1.84
CA GLN A 232 23.59 -16.08 -1.18
C GLN A 232 23.69 -14.66 -1.75
N ALA A 233 23.53 -14.49 -3.06
CA ALA A 233 23.53 -13.19 -3.71
C ALA A 233 22.34 -12.32 -3.26
N LEU A 234 21.14 -12.90 -3.09
CA LEU A 234 19.98 -12.18 -2.54
C LEU A 234 20.21 -11.78 -1.08
N ALA A 235 20.75 -12.69 -0.26
CA ALA A 235 21.00 -12.46 1.15
C ALA A 235 22.04 -11.36 1.41
N ASN A 236 23.15 -11.40 0.67
CA ASN A 236 24.18 -10.35 0.69
C ASN A 236 23.77 -9.10 -0.09
N SER A 237 22.61 -9.14 -0.76
CA SER A 237 22.10 -8.04 -1.57
C SER A 237 23.11 -7.60 -2.65
N CYS A 238 23.74 -8.56 -3.33
CA CYS A 238 24.79 -8.32 -4.30
C CYS A 238 24.30 -7.56 -5.55
N ASN A 239 24.84 -6.38 -5.84
CA ASN A 239 24.46 -5.61 -7.03
C ASN A 239 25.01 -6.25 -8.31
N CYS A 240 26.24 -6.75 -8.33
CA CYS A 240 26.83 -7.34 -9.54
C CYS A 240 26.07 -8.58 -10.02
N ALA A 241 25.63 -9.45 -9.10
CA ALA A 241 24.84 -10.62 -9.41
C ALA A 241 23.51 -10.23 -10.07
N PHE A 242 22.73 -9.35 -9.42
CA PHE A 242 21.42 -8.93 -9.93
C PHE A 242 21.50 -8.03 -11.17
N GLY A 243 22.56 -7.22 -11.29
CA GLY A 243 22.88 -6.49 -12.52
C GLY A 243 23.17 -7.44 -13.68
N THR A 244 23.94 -8.51 -13.45
CA THR A 244 24.20 -9.55 -14.46
C THR A 244 22.91 -10.23 -14.91
N LEU A 245 22.03 -10.60 -13.97
CA LEU A 245 20.73 -11.20 -14.30
C LEU A 245 19.86 -10.26 -15.12
N ALA A 246 19.78 -8.97 -14.74
CA ALA A 246 18.99 -8.00 -15.48
C ALA A 246 19.52 -7.76 -16.91
N LEU A 247 20.84 -7.78 -17.10
CA LEU A 247 21.46 -7.69 -18.42
C LEU A 247 21.12 -8.91 -19.30
N GLU A 248 21.08 -10.11 -18.71
CA GLU A 248 20.72 -11.35 -19.42
C GLU A 248 19.23 -11.42 -19.77
N LEU A 249 18.35 -11.00 -18.84
CA LEU A 249 16.91 -10.94 -19.04
C LEU A 249 16.52 -9.89 -20.10
N GLY A 250 17.26 -8.79 -20.17
CA GLY A 250 17.03 -7.71 -21.11
C GLY A 250 15.94 -6.71 -20.65
N PRO A 251 15.87 -5.53 -21.30
CA PRO A 251 15.01 -4.43 -20.85
C PRO A 251 13.51 -4.75 -20.95
N GLU A 252 13.12 -5.46 -21.99
CA GLU A 252 11.73 -5.74 -22.34
C GLU A 252 11.10 -6.69 -21.33
N LEU A 253 11.80 -7.78 -21.01
CA LEU A 253 11.35 -8.76 -20.03
C LEU A 253 11.35 -8.18 -18.62
N MET A 254 12.37 -7.39 -18.26
CA MET A 254 12.40 -6.70 -16.97
C MET A 254 11.22 -5.74 -16.80
N ALA A 255 10.87 -4.98 -17.83
CA ALA A 255 9.72 -4.10 -17.78
C ALA A 255 8.39 -4.85 -17.77
N GLU A 256 8.29 -5.98 -18.49
CA GLU A 256 7.12 -6.86 -18.43
C GLU A 256 6.90 -7.36 -17.00
N TYR A 257 7.96 -7.81 -16.31
CA TYR A 257 7.85 -8.24 -14.92
C TYR A 257 7.54 -7.09 -13.96
N ALA A 258 8.11 -5.90 -14.18
CA ALA A 258 7.77 -4.72 -13.39
C ALA A 258 6.27 -4.37 -13.49
N GLU A 259 5.69 -4.45 -14.69
CA GLU A 259 4.26 -4.22 -14.91
C GLU A 259 3.39 -5.36 -14.36
N LYS A 260 3.71 -6.61 -14.71
CA LYS A 260 3.00 -7.83 -14.29
C LYS A 260 2.88 -7.93 -12.77
N LEU A 261 3.96 -7.60 -12.05
CA LEU A 261 4.01 -7.67 -10.58
C LEU A 261 3.43 -6.41 -9.92
N GLY A 262 2.96 -5.44 -10.71
CA GLY A 262 2.21 -4.28 -10.25
C GLY A 262 3.04 -3.04 -9.91
N MET A 263 4.35 -3.04 -10.15
CA MET A 263 5.23 -1.91 -9.79
C MET A 263 4.90 -0.65 -10.61
N THR A 264 4.57 -0.82 -11.90
CA THR A 264 4.21 0.26 -12.83
C THR A 264 2.74 0.24 -13.24
N ALA A 265 1.95 -0.70 -12.69
CA ALA A 265 0.55 -0.86 -13.02
C ALA A 265 -0.32 0.23 -12.37
N SER A 266 -1.47 0.52 -13.00
CA SER A 266 -2.53 1.31 -12.36
C SER A 266 -3.26 0.46 -11.35
N LEU A 267 -3.13 0.80 -10.07
CA LEU A 267 -3.73 0.08 -8.95
C LEU A 267 -4.68 0.99 -8.16
N GLN A 268 -5.59 0.39 -7.40
CA GLN A 268 -6.49 1.11 -6.51
C GLN A 268 -6.68 0.39 -5.17
N LEU A 269 -6.86 1.16 -4.10
CA LEU A 269 -7.30 0.68 -2.78
C LEU A 269 -8.73 1.17 -2.54
N ASP A 270 -9.73 0.29 -2.63
CA ASP A 270 -11.16 0.63 -2.51
C ASP A 270 -11.60 1.84 -3.36
N GLY A 271 -11.00 1.96 -4.56
CA GLY A 271 -11.24 3.05 -5.51
C GLY A 271 -10.39 4.31 -5.28
N MET A 272 -9.48 4.31 -4.30
CA MET A 272 -8.44 5.35 -4.17
C MET A 272 -7.30 5.03 -5.12
N ASP A 273 -6.93 5.98 -5.96
CA ASP A 273 -5.84 5.81 -6.91
C ASP A 273 -4.49 5.62 -6.19
N VAL A 274 -3.76 4.60 -6.61
CA VAL A 274 -2.37 4.37 -6.23
C VAL A 274 -1.47 4.94 -7.32
N LEU A 275 -0.51 5.78 -6.94
CA LEU A 275 0.49 6.33 -7.84
C LEU A 275 1.35 5.18 -8.38
N PRO A 276 1.34 4.92 -9.70
CA PRO A 276 2.22 3.91 -10.28
C PRO A 276 3.68 4.31 -10.07
N GLY A 277 4.53 3.30 -9.88
CA GLY A 277 5.97 3.46 -9.97
C GLY A 277 6.45 3.67 -11.40
N SER A 278 7.77 3.65 -11.58
CA SER A 278 8.42 3.72 -12.87
C SER A 278 9.47 2.62 -12.99
N PHE A 279 9.66 2.14 -14.21
CA PHE A 279 10.79 1.31 -14.60
C PHE A 279 11.26 1.81 -15.96
N THR A 280 12.47 2.35 -16.02
CA THR A 280 13.01 2.83 -17.29
C THR A 280 13.72 1.68 -17.98
N LYS A 281 13.23 1.33 -19.18
CA LYS A 281 13.89 0.39 -20.09
C LYS A 281 15.22 0.99 -20.54
N GLY A 282 16.29 0.75 -19.78
CA GLY A 282 17.64 1.08 -20.22
C GLY A 282 17.96 0.40 -21.55
N GLU A 283 18.95 0.89 -22.29
CA GLU A 283 19.40 0.22 -23.51
C GLU A 283 19.90 -1.19 -23.19
N ALA A 284 19.67 -2.15 -24.10
CA ALA A 284 20.12 -3.51 -23.91
C ALA A 284 21.64 -3.56 -23.72
N GLY A 285 22.11 -4.22 -22.66
CA GLY A 285 23.53 -4.29 -22.31
C GLY A 285 24.08 -3.07 -21.58
N SER A 286 23.28 -2.02 -21.33
CA SER A 286 23.74 -0.80 -20.66
C SER A 286 23.86 -0.93 -19.15
N VAL A 287 24.73 -0.11 -18.55
CA VAL A 287 24.81 0.02 -17.08
C VAL A 287 23.49 0.49 -16.47
N GLY A 288 22.68 1.26 -17.22
CA GLY A 288 21.36 1.71 -16.80
C GLY A 288 20.40 0.55 -16.57
N LEU A 289 20.37 -0.44 -17.48
CA LEU A 289 19.60 -1.67 -17.29
C LEU A 289 20.10 -2.47 -16.09
N ALA A 290 21.42 -2.57 -15.90
CA ALA A 290 21.99 -3.25 -14.75
C ALA A 290 21.63 -2.55 -13.42
N TRP A 291 21.61 -1.22 -13.38
CA TRP A 291 21.16 -0.43 -12.23
C TRP A 291 19.65 -0.55 -11.98
N SER A 292 18.84 -0.60 -13.04
CA SER A 292 17.39 -0.84 -12.91
C SER A 292 17.12 -2.25 -12.36
N GLY A 293 17.89 -3.24 -12.79
CA GLY A 293 17.88 -4.60 -12.24
C GLY A 293 18.11 -4.72 -10.73
N VAL A 294 18.70 -3.70 -10.10
CA VAL A 294 18.93 -3.66 -8.65
C VAL A 294 18.02 -2.66 -7.94
N GLY A 295 17.08 -2.03 -8.65
CA GLY A 295 16.13 -1.03 -8.14
C GLY A 295 16.71 0.38 -7.99
N GLN A 296 17.74 0.72 -8.75
CA GLN A 296 18.31 2.07 -8.84
C GLN A 296 17.95 2.68 -10.21
N TYR A 297 18.76 3.64 -10.68
CA TYR A 297 18.52 4.39 -11.92
C TYR A 297 17.28 5.29 -11.80
N GLU A 298 16.24 5.02 -12.59
CA GLU A 298 14.99 5.80 -12.61
C GLU A 298 13.81 4.99 -12.05
N ASP A 299 14.11 3.88 -11.38
CA ASP A 299 13.09 3.00 -10.82
C ASP A 299 12.45 3.65 -9.60
N LEU A 300 11.12 3.64 -9.57
CA LEU A 300 10.32 4.08 -8.44
C LEU A 300 9.27 3.02 -8.14
N VAL A 301 9.00 2.79 -6.86
CA VAL A 301 7.98 1.84 -6.41
C VAL A 301 7.14 2.49 -5.31
N CYS A 302 5.81 2.36 -5.45
CA CYS A 302 4.87 2.73 -4.40
C CYS A 302 4.87 1.68 -3.29
N PRO A 303 4.89 2.06 -1.99
CA PRO A 303 4.82 1.09 -0.88
C PRO A 303 3.63 0.12 -1.00
N TYR A 304 2.46 0.60 -1.43
CA TYR A 304 1.31 -0.25 -1.71
C TYR A 304 1.59 -1.37 -2.71
N ALA A 305 2.24 -1.05 -3.83
CA ALA A 305 2.56 -2.03 -4.87
C ALA A 305 3.53 -3.10 -4.34
N MET A 306 4.53 -2.68 -3.55
CA MET A 306 5.47 -3.62 -2.92
C MET A 306 4.76 -4.51 -1.88
N LEU A 307 3.88 -3.95 -1.04
CA LEU A 307 3.08 -4.72 -0.08
C LEU A 307 2.24 -5.78 -0.79
N ARG A 308 1.55 -5.40 -1.87
CA ARG A 308 0.76 -6.31 -2.71
C ARG A 308 1.63 -7.43 -3.29
N TYR A 309 2.83 -7.11 -3.75
CA TYR A 309 3.75 -8.10 -4.30
C TYR A 309 4.26 -9.09 -3.25
N VAL A 310 4.74 -8.64 -2.09
CA VAL A 310 5.20 -9.57 -1.04
C VAL A 310 4.06 -10.37 -0.42
N SER A 311 2.83 -9.85 -0.44
CA SER A 311 1.64 -10.62 -0.06
C SER A 311 1.37 -11.76 -1.04
N ALA A 312 1.55 -11.53 -2.34
CA ALA A 312 1.45 -12.61 -3.34
C ALA A 312 2.52 -13.68 -3.13
N ILE A 313 3.77 -13.29 -2.81
CA ILE A 313 4.83 -14.25 -2.47
C ILE A 313 4.42 -15.10 -1.25
N ALA A 314 3.92 -14.46 -0.20
CA ALA A 314 3.47 -15.13 1.02
C ALA A 314 2.29 -16.10 0.77
N ASN A 315 1.38 -15.72 -0.12
CA ASN A 315 0.14 -16.43 -0.41
C ASN A 315 0.24 -17.30 -1.68
N GLY A 316 1.42 -17.87 -1.94
CA GLY A 316 1.59 -18.91 -2.97
C GLY A 316 1.44 -18.43 -4.41
N GLY A 317 1.64 -17.15 -4.67
CA GLY A 317 1.67 -16.54 -6.00
C GLY A 317 0.49 -15.63 -6.32
N SER A 318 -0.55 -15.65 -5.50
CA SER A 318 -1.77 -14.84 -5.66
C SER A 318 -1.95 -13.86 -4.52
N VAL A 319 -2.53 -12.69 -4.80
CA VAL A 319 -2.86 -11.69 -3.78
C VAL A 319 -4.36 -11.47 -3.71
N TYR A 320 -4.91 -11.47 -2.50
CA TYR A 320 -6.20 -10.84 -2.24
C TYR A 320 -6.00 -9.33 -2.27
N GLU A 321 -6.69 -8.65 -3.19
CA GLU A 321 -6.48 -7.21 -3.37
C GLU A 321 -6.67 -6.46 -2.05
N PRO A 322 -5.70 -5.59 -1.66
CA PRO A 322 -5.80 -4.87 -0.41
C PRO A 322 -7.11 -4.09 -0.28
N THR A 323 -7.70 -4.10 0.92
CA THR A 323 -8.94 -3.37 1.23
C THR A 323 -8.90 -2.82 2.66
N LEU A 324 -9.53 -1.66 2.84
CA LEU A 324 -9.87 -1.06 4.12
C LEU A 324 -11.29 -1.44 4.57
N LEU A 325 -12.14 -1.95 3.69
CA LEU A 325 -13.56 -2.20 3.99
C LEU A 325 -13.88 -3.66 4.31
N GLY A 326 -12.88 -4.54 4.16
CA GLY A 326 -13.05 -5.98 4.15
C GLY A 326 -13.68 -6.48 2.84
N HIS A 327 -13.44 -7.74 2.51
CA HIS A 327 -14.12 -8.42 1.40
C HIS A 327 -15.30 -9.22 1.95
N GLY A 328 -16.51 -8.96 1.45
CA GLY A 328 -17.68 -9.77 1.82
C GLY A 328 -17.51 -11.23 1.39
N SER A 329 -17.26 -11.46 0.10
CA SER A 329 -16.73 -12.71 -0.45
C SER A 329 -15.33 -12.44 -0.99
N LEU A 330 -14.38 -13.36 -0.73
CA LEU A 330 -12.96 -13.28 -1.14
C LEU A 330 -12.77 -13.49 -2.66
N ASP A 331 -13.63 -12.91 -3.50
CA ASP A 331 -13.65 -13.14 -4.96
C ASP A 331 -12.70 -12.20 -5.74
N ARG A 332 -11.74 -11.55 -5.06
CA ARG A 332 -10.79 -10.58 -5.64
C ARG A 332 -9.34 -11.05 -5.47
N GLU A 333 -9.09 -12.28 -5.88
CA GLU A 333 -7.76 -12.86 -5.95
C GLU A 333 -7.13 -12.58 -7.33
N THR A 334 -5.91 -12.06 -7.34
CA THR A 334 -5.13 -11.83 -8.57
C THR A 334 -3.84 -12.64 -8.53
N GLU A 335 -3.63 -13.51 -9.51
CA GLU A 335 -2.39 -14.27 -9.68
C GLU A 335 -1.27 -13.38 -10.25
N LEU A 336 -0.13 -13.30 -9.55
CA LEU A 336 1.05 -12.53 -9.97
C LEU A 336 2.24 -13.42 -10.34
N LEU A 337 2.38 -14.55 -9.67
CA LEU A 337 3.48 -15.49 -9.82
C LEU A 337 2.93 -16.92 -9.93
N SER A 338 3.72 -17.81 -10.52
CA SER A 338 3.47 -19.24 -10.31
C SER A 338 3.72 -19.59 -8.84
N ALA A 339 3.03 -20.63 -8.35
CA ALA A 339 3.24 -21.12 -6.98
C ALA A 339 4.69 -21.57 -6.74
N GLU A 340 5.35 -22.14 -7.76
CA GLU A 340 6.76 -22.54 -7.67
C GLU A 340 7.68 -21.32 -7.51
N THR A 341 7.47 -20.29 -8.32
CA THR A 341 8.24 -19.03 -8.26
C THR A 341 8.05 -18.34 -6.91
N ALA A 342 6.80 -18.24 -6.44
CA ALA A 342 6.48 -17.66 -5.14
C ALA A 342 7.16 -18.42 -3.99
N GLN A 343 7.08 -19.76 -3.99
CA GLN A 343 7.73 -20.60 -2.99
C GLN A 343 9.25 -20.38 -2.95
N ARG A 344 9.91 -20.37 -4.12
CA ARG A 344 11.37 -20.16 -4.18
C ARG A 344 11.78 -18.78 -3.64
N ILE A 345 11.03 -17.73 -4.00
CA ILE A 345 11.30 -16.39 -3.48
C ILE A 345 11.07 -16.34 -1.97
N ALA A 346 10.00 -16.95 -1.46
CA ALA A 346 9.70 -17.03 -0.03
C ALA A 346 10.84 -17.71 0.76
N GLU A 347 11.31 -18.88 0.29
CA GLU A 347 12.44 -19.61 0.88
C GLU A 347 13.72 -18.78 0.90
N MET A 348 14.01 -18.06 -0.18
CA MET A 348 15.17 -17.16 -0.25
C MET A 348 15.03 -15.94 0.67
N MET A 349 13.83 -15.37 0.80
CA MET A 349 13.55 -14.28 1.74
C MET A 349 13.69 -14.73 3.20
N ASN A 350 13.31 -15.97 3.54
CA ASN A 350 13.59 -16.57 4.84
C ASN A 350 15.09 -16.74 5.05
N TYR A 351 15.80 -17.29 4.05
CA TYR A 351 17.25 -17.47 4.08
C TYR A 351 18.00 -16.15 4.37
N ASN A 352 17.55 -15.03 3.79
CA ASN A 352 18.10 -13.70 4.08
C ASN A 352 18.08 -13.37 5.58
N VAL A 353 16.93 -13.59 6.23
CA VAL A 353 16.74 -13.28 7.66
C VAL A 353 17.61 -14.20 8.52
N GLN A 354 17.60 -15.50 8.23
CA GLN A 354 18.33 -16.50 9.02
C GLN A 354 19.86 -16.39 8.88
N ASN A 355 20.36 -16.01 7.71
CA ASN A 355 21.79 -16.12 7.40
C ASN A 355 22.52 -14.79 7.19
N ALA A 356 21.82 -13.69 6.90
CA ALA A 356 22.45 -12.40 6.65
C ALA A 356 21.98 -11.28 7.60
N TYR A 357 20.69 -11.24 7.97
CA TYR A 357 20.15 -10.13 8.76
C TYR A 357 20.21 -10.42 10.27
N GLY A 358 20.11 -11.71 10.63
CA GLY A 358 20.06 -12.18 12.00
C GLY A 358 18.63 -12.33 12.49
N SER A 359 18.23 -13.55 12.84
CA SER A 359 16.91 -13.85 13.38
C SER A 359 16.60 -13.13 14.70
N TRP A 360 17.64 -12.71 15.44
CA TRP A 360 17.48 -11.92 16.67
C TRP A 360 16.86 -10.52 16.44
N VAL A 361 16.83 -10.02 15.20
CA VAL A 361 16.14 -8.77 14.85
C VAL A 361 14.62 -8.92 15.03
N PHE A 362 14.10 -10.13 14.89
CA PHE A 362 12.69 -10.48 15.02
C PHE A 362 12.50 -11.57 16.10
N PRO A 363 12.72 -11.24 17.37
CA PRO A 363 12.72 -12.25 18.43
C PRO A 363 11.37 -12.97 18.51
N GLY A 364 11.40 -14.29 18.36
CA GLY A 364 10.21 -15.15 18.44
C GLY A 364 9.31 -15.15 17.21
N LEU A 365 9.66 -14.43 16.13
CA LEU A 365 8.90 -14.38 14.89
C LEU A 365 9.66 -15.07 13.77
N ASP A 366 8.97 -15.91 12.99
CA ASP A 366 9.51 -16.44 11.73
C ASP A 366 9.17 -15.48 10.58
N VAL A 367 10.21 -14.79 10.07
CA VAL A 367 10.07 -13.71 9.10
C VAL A 367 10.81 -14.06 7.82
N SER A 368 10.14 -13.86 6.69
CA SER A 368 10.75 -13.82 5.35
C SER A 368 10.82 -12.37 4.90
N ALA A 369 12.01 -11.83 4.63
CA ALA A 369 12.15 -10.41 4.28
C ALA A 369 13.28 -10.07 3.31
N LYS A 370 13.15 -8.89 2.69
CA LYS A 370 14.20 -8.23 1.92
C LYS A 370 14.39 -6.79 2.38
N THR A 371 15.64 -6.42 2.57
CA THR A 371 16.05 -5.03 2.87
C THR A 371 16.39 -4.26 1.60
N GLY A 372 16.25 -2.94 1.66
CA GLY A 372 16.72 -2.02 0.63
C GLY A 372 17.43 -0.82 1.24
N THR A 373 18.55 -0.45 0.63
CA THR A 373 19.23 0.83 0.86
C THR A 373 19.30 1.47 -0.51
N ALA A 374 18.56 2.55 -0.72
CA ALA A 374 18.36 3.15 -2.03
C ALA A 374 18.96 4.55 -2.06
N GLU A 375 20.09 4.71 -2.75
CA GLU A 375 20.78 6.00 -2.87
C GLU A 375 19.93 6.98 -3.68
N VAL A 376 19.84 8.21 -3.19
CA VAL A 376 19.11 9.32 -3.85
C VAL A 376 20.05 10.50 -4.13
N GLY A 377 19.57 11.45 -4.95
CA GLY A 377 20.42 12.46 -5.61
C GLY A 377 21.21 13.42 -4.70
N ASP A 378 20.89 13.48 -3.41
CA ASP A 378 21.61 14.29 -2.40
C ASP A 378 22.73 13.51 -1.68
N GLY A 379 22.98 12.25 -2.06
CA GLY A 379 23.98 11.38 -1.47
C GLY A 379 23.54 10.72 -0.16
N THR A 380 22.26 10.86 0.22
CA THR A 380 21.64 10.06 1.27
C THR A 380 20.93 8.83 0.67
N SER A 381 20.45 7.94 1.53
CA SER A 381 19.72 6.74 1.12
C SER A 381 18.38 6.63 1.81
N HIS A 382 17.38 6.09 1.12
CA HIS A 382 16.16 5.60 1.73
C HIS A 382 16.37 4.21 2.34
N ALA A 383 15.75 3.96 3.49
CA ALA A 383 15.79 2.67 4.17
C ALA A 383 14.48 1.92 3.94
N TRP A 384 14.55 0.79 3.23
CA TRP A 384 13.42 -0.10 2.96
C TRP A 384 13.53 -1.42 3.72
N MET A 385 12.39 -1.95 4.13
CA MET A 385 12.24 -3.36 4.47
C MET A 385 10.83 -3.84 4.12
N THR A 386 10.74 -5.00 3.48
CA THR A 386 9.46 -5.63 3.14
C THR A 386 9.55 -7.14 3.33
N GLY A 387 8.42 -7.76 3.63
CA GLY A 387 8.38 -9.18 3.96
C GLY A 387 7.04 -9.63 4.49
N PHE A 388 7.04 -10.80 5.12
CA PHE A 388 5.86 -11.40 5.73
C PHE A 388 6.25 -12.38 6.84
N LEU A 389 5.28 -12.69 7.69
CA LEU A 389 5.36 -13.74 8.70
C LEU A 389 5.05 -15.11 8.09
N ASN A 390 5.89 -16.10 8.40
CA ASN A 390 5.64 -17.51 8.11
C ASN A 390 4.81 -18.13 9.25
N ASP A 391 3.72 -17.47 9.63
CA ASP A 391 2.83 -17.89 10.71
C ASP A 391 1.37 -17.90 10.24
N PRO A 392 0.76 -19.07 10.04
CA PRO A 392 -0.65 -19.16 9.63
C PRO A 392 -1.64 -18.54 10.62
N ALA A 393 -1.27 -18.38 11.91
CA ALA A 393 -2.10 -17.69 12.89
C ALA A 393 -2.02 -16.16 12.77
N HIS A 394 -0.94 -15.66 12.17
CA HIS A 394 -0.67 -14.24 11.98
C HIS A 394 -0.15 -14.00 10.55
N PRO A 395 -1.00 -14.22 9.52
CA PRO A 395 -0.58 -14.17 8.12
C PRO A 395 -0.36 -12.73 7.64
N TYR A 396 0.67 -12.07 8.19
CA TYR A 396 0.91 -10.65 8.00
C TYR A 396 2.05 -10.39 7.02
N ALA A 397 1.75 -9.61 5.98
CA ALA A 397 2.73 -9.03 5.07
C ALA A 397 2.93 -7.55 5.40
N PHE A 398 4.14 -7.03 5.19
CA PHE A 398 4.49 -5.66 5.59
C PHE A 398 5.44 -4.97 4.60
N VAL A 399 5.42 -3.64 4.67
CA VAL A 399 6.39 -2.77 4.02
C VAL A 399 6.68 -1.57 4.91
N VAL A 400 7.95 -1.21 5.01
CA VAL A 400 8.45 -0.03 5.71
C VAL A 400 9.41 0.70 4.79
N ILE A 401 9.21 2.01 4.68
CA ILE A 401 10.12 2.94 4.02
C ILE A 401 10.38 4.14 4.93
N LEU A 402 11.66 4.48 5.11
CA LEU A 402 12.10 5.70 5.77
C LEU A 402 12.93 6.51 4.78
N GLU A 403 12.51 7.73 4.51
CA GLU A 403 13.22 8.63 3.60
C GLU A 403 14.50 9.14 4.27
N HIS A 404 15.57 9.25 3.47
CA HIS A 404 16.88 9.77 3.87
C HIS A 404 17.45 9.15 5.17
N ALA A 405 17.10 7.89 5.46
CA ALA A 405 17.42 7.22 6.72
C ALA A 405 18.56 6.20 6.62
N GLY A 406 19.24 6.09 5.48
CA GLY A 406 20.38 5.17 5.30
C GLY A 406 19.95 3.72 5.13
N GLY A 407 20.58 2.80 5.86
CA GLY A 407 20.45 1.36 5.64
C GLY A 407 19.11 0.74 6.07
N GLY A 408 18.51 -0.06 5.19
CA GLY A 408 17.24 -0.77 5.42
C GLY A 408 17.20 -1.58 6.72
N LEU A 409 18.19 -2.46 6.94
CA LEU A 409 18.24 -3.31 8.12
C LEU A 409 18.39 -2.53 9.43
N ALA A 410 19.19 -1.46 9.42
CA ALA A 410 19.49 -0.67 10.61
C ALA A 410 18.33 0.26 11.03
N ASN A 411 17.53 0.73 10.06
CA ASN A 411 16.53 1.77 10.30
C ASN A 411 15.09 1.31 10.06
N ALA A 412 14.81 0.63 8.94
CA ALA A 412 13.48 0.10 8.64
C ALA A 412 13.21 -1.21 9.39
N GLY A 413 14.25 -2.03 9.62
CA GLY A 413 14.15 -3.29 10.37
C GLY A 413 13.58 -3.14 11.78
N PRO A 414 14.09 -2.24 12.63
CA PRO A 414 13.53 -2.02 13.97
C PRO A 414 12.08 -1.53 13.96
N VAL A 415 11.70 -0.73 12.96
CA VAL A 415 10.30 -0.28 12.78
C VAL A 415 9.42 -1.47 12.42
N ALA A 416 9.82 -2.27 11.43
CA ALA A 416 9.10 -3.49 11.04
C ALA A 416 8.93 -4.44 12.23
N ASN A 417 10.00 -4.71 12.99
CA ASN A 417 9.92 -5.56 14.19
C ASN A 417 8.93 -4.99 15.21
N THR A 418 8.99 -3.69 15.53
CA THR A 418 8.09 -3.06 16.51
C THR A 418 6.62 -3.26 16.13
N VAL A 419 6.30 -3.07 14.85
CA VAL A 419 4.94 -3.21 14.32
C VAL A 419 4.49 -4.68 14.29
N LEU A 420 5.34 -5.60 13.84
CA LEU A 420 5.03 -7.04 13.81
C LEU A 420 4.80 -7.60 15.21
N GLN A 421 5.62 -7.22 16.19
CA GLN A 421 5.47 -7.64 17.59
C GLN A 421 4.13 -7.17 18.17
N ALA A 422 3.74 -5.92 17.87
CA ALA A 422 2.44 -5.38 18.28
C ALA A 422 1.27 -6.10 17.60
N ALA A 423 1.36 -6.33 16.29
CA ALA A 423 0.31 -7.03 15.53
C ALA A 423 0.08 -8.46 16.06
N VAL A 424 1.15 -9.22 16.32
CA VAL A 424 1.05 -10.58 16.88
C VAL A 424 0.53 -10.57 18.32
N SER A 425 0.97 -9.62 19.14
CA SER A 425 0.53 -9.53 20.55
C SER A 425 -0.94 -9.11 20.68
N GLY A 426 -1.42 -8.21 19.81
CA GLY A 426 -2.80 -7.73 19.80
C GLY A 426 -3.81 -8.75 19.27
N SER A 427 -3.36 -9.76 18.52
CA SER A 427 -4.21 -10.83 17.98
C SER A 427 -4.62 -11.87 19.04
N ALA A 428 -4.02 -11.81 20.24
CA ALA A 428 -4.21 -12.77 21.33
C ALA A 428 -5.27 -12.35 22.38
N SER A 429 -6.04 -11.27 22.15
CA SER A 429 -7.03 -10.74 23.10
C SER A 429 -8.47 -11.01 22.71
#